data_AF-A0A0N0T9B3-F1
#
_entry.id   AF-A0A0N0T9B3-F1
#
_cell.length_a   1.000
_cell.length_b   1.000
_cell.length_c   1.000
_cell.angle_alpha   90.00
_cell.angle_beta   90.00
_cell.angle_gamma   90.00
#
_symmetry.space_group_name_H-M   'P 1'
#
loop_
_entity.id
_entity.type
_entity.pdbx_description
1 polymer ?
#
loop_
_entity_poly.entity_id
_entity_poly.type
_entity_poly.pdbx_seq_one_letter_code
_entity_poly.pdbx_strand_id
1 'polypeptide(L)'
;MSRKPMVRPGGRSARVQEAVHAAVRDLETEAGRAALTVPQIAARAGVTPSTIYRRWGDLHELLSDVAVERLRPEAPPEDHGSLAADLEAWAEQFLDEMSSPPGRAYIRDALLGDADGSNAGRCSAYAADQIGVILAQAAARGEDAPDAETVLDRVVAPMMYRILFRPGLLDPAYARRLVSDLLG
;
A
#
# COMPACT_ATOMS: atom_id res chain seq x y z
N MET A 1 14.79 -46.38 1.58
CA MET A 1 15.51 -45.09 1.50
C MET A 1 14.54 -44.02 1.00
N SER A 2 14.00 -43.19 1.89
CA SER A 2 12.99 -42.18 1.55
C SER A 2 13.67 -40.87 1.16
N ARG A 3 13.46 -40.41 -0.08
CA ARG A 3 13.97 -39.11 -0.57
C ARG A 3 13.15 -37.99 0.04
N LYS A 4 13.78 -37.19 0.90
CA LYS A 4 13.20 -35.96 1.47
C LYS A 4 12.97 -34.94 0.34
N PRO A 5 11.82 -34.25 0.27
CA PRO A 5 11.58 -33.26 -0.78
C PRO A 5 12.53 -32.06 -0.60
N MET A 6 13.23 -31.67 -1.67
CA MET A 6 14.04 -30.46 -1.70
C MET A 6 13.13 -29.22 -1.69
N VAL A 7 13.21 -28.46 -0.60
CA VAL A 7 12.66 -27.10 -0.52
C VAL A 7 13.35 -26.24 -1.57
N ARG A 8 12.59 -25.70 -2.53
CA ARG A 8 13.11 -24.74 -3.52
C ARG A 8 13.31 -23.39 -2.83
N PRO A 9 14.55 -22.86 -2.71
CA PRO A 9 14.78 -21.65 -1.93
C PRO A 9 14.41 -20.43 -2.77
N GLY A 10 13.40 -19.67 -2.32
CA GLY A 10 13.00 -18.37 -2.87
C GLY A 10 14.07 -17.26 -2.76
N GLY A 11 15.31 -17.58 -2.36
CA GLY A 11 16.35 -16.60 -2.04
C GLY A 11 16.88 -15.79 -3.22
N ARG A 12 16.98 -16.34 -4.43
CA ARG A 12 17.51 -15.57 -5.60
C ARG A 12 16.48 -14.58 -6.14
N SER A 13 15.19 -14.97 -6.18
CA SER A 13 14.12 -14.10 -6.68
C SER A 13 13.84 -12.93 -5.73
N ALA A 14 13.86 -13.20 -4.42
CA ALA A 14 13.72 -12.17 -3.40
C ALA A 14 14.87 -11.17 -3.44
N ARG A 15 16.13 -11.63 -3.54
CA ARG A 15 17.30 -10.74 -3.67
C ARG A 15 17.25 -9.85 -4.92
N VAL A 16 16.78 -10.40 -6.05
CA VAL A 16 16.60 -9.61 -7.28
C VAL A 16 15.50 -8.57 -7.11
N GLN A 17 14.40 -8.93 -6.44
CA GLN A 17 13.33 -7.96 -6.12
C GLN A 17 13.88 -6.82 -5.28
N GLU A 18 14.54 -7.15 -4.17
CA GLU A 18 15.09 -6.19 -3.23
C GLU A 18 16.12 -5.27 -3.89
N ALA A 19 17.02 -5.81 -4.72
CA ALA A 19 18.01 -5.01 -5.45
C ALA A 19 17.36 -4.05 -6.46
N VAL A 20 16.34 -4.49 -7.19
CA VAL A 20 15.60 -3.63 -8.12
C VAL A 20 14.80 -2.56 -7.37
N HIS A 21 14.14 -2.93 -6.29
CA HIS A 21 13.39 -2.00 -5.44
C HIS A 21 14.29 -0.94 -4.80
N ALA A 22 15.46 -1.33 -4.31
CA ALA A 22 16.46 -0.40 -3.79
C ALA A 22 16.96 0.56 -4.89
N ALA A 23 17.29 0.03 -6.07
CA ALA A 23 17.71 0.85 -7.20
C ALA A 23 16.67 1.89 -7.61
N VAL A 24 15.38 1.53 -7.60
CA VAL A 24 14.29 2.48 -7.84
C VAL A 24 14.30 3.60 -6.80
N ARG A 25 14.31 3.27 -5.51
CA ARG A 25 14.28 4.28 -4.42
C ARG A 25 15.47 5.23 -4.46
N ASP A 26 16.67 4.69 -4.74
CA ASP A 26 17.89 5.49 -4.85
C ASP A 26 17.79 6.46 -6.04
N LEU A 27 17.39 5.97 -7.22
CA LEU A 27 17.26 6.79 -8.42
C LEU A 27 16.14 7.84 -8.30
N GLU A 28 15.05 7.52 -7.61
CA GLU A 28 13.97 8.49 -7.32
C GLU A 28 14.47 9.63 -6.45
N THR A 29 15.33 9.33 -5.48
CA THR A 29 15.94 10.33 -4.59
C THR A 29 16.97 11.19 -5.34
N GLU A 30 17.74 10.59 -6.24
CA GLU A 30 18.81 11.26 -7.00
C GLU A 30 18.29 12.17 -8.13
N ALA A 31 17.38 11.65 -8.96
CA ALA A 31 17.01 12.28 -10.23
C ALA A 31 15.52 12.63 -10.34
N GLY A 32 14.73 12.23 -9.34
CA GLY A 32 13.28 12.41 -9.35
C GLY A 32 12.55 11.38 -10.21
N ARG A 33 11.32 11.08 -9.78
CA ARG A 33 10.40 10.09 -10.36
C ARG A 33 10.33 10.11 -11.90
N ALA A 34 10.20 11.29 -12.49
CA ALA A 34 9.94 11.46 -13.93
C ALA A 34 11.15 11.11 -14.82
N ALA A 35 12.36 11.03 -14.26
CA ALA A 35 13.59 10.75 -14.99
C ALA A 35 13.95 9.25 -15.04
N LEU A 36 13.19 8.39 -14.34
CA LEU A 36 13.52 6.96 -14.25
C LEU A 36 13.25 6.21 -15.55
N THR A 37 14.15 5.29 -15.89
CA THR A 37 13.99 4.36 -17.01
C THR A 37 14.41 2.95 -16.62
N VAL A 38 13.81 1.93 -17.26
CA VAL A 38 14.15 0.52 -17.02
C VAL A 38 15.66 0.24 -17.20
N PRO A 39 16.36 0.76 -18.23
CA PRO A 39 17.80 0.55 -18.37
C PRO A 39 18.63 1.12 -17.20
N GLN A 40 18.31 2.31 -16.70
CA GLN A 40 19.01 2.90 -15.55
C GLN A 40 18.80 2.07 -14.29
N ILE A 41 17.56 1.64 -14.03
CA ILE A 41 17.22 0.80 -12.88
C ILE A 41 17.95 -0.55 -12.97
N ALA A 42 17.93 -1.19 -14.14
CA ALA A 42 18.60 -2.46 -14.36
C ALA A 42 20.12 -2.36 -14.10
N ALA A 43 20.76 -1.32 -14.63
CA ALA A 43 22.18 -1.06 -14.42
C ALA A 43 22.51 -0.87 -12.94
N ARG A 44 21.71 -0.07 -12.20
CA ARG A 44 21.91 0.17 -10.77
C ARG A 44 21.69 -1.08 -9.92
N ALA A 45 20.67 -1.88 -10.25
CA ALA A 45 20.34 -3.13 -9.56
C ALA A 45 21.27 -4.30 -9.91
N GLY A 46 22.18 -4.14 -10.88
CA GLY A 46 23.07 -5.21 -11.34
C GLY A 46 22.34 -6.34 -12.08
N VAL A 47 21.24 -6.03 -12.77
CA VAL A 47 20.43 -6.98 -13.55
C VAL A 47 20.30 -6.53 -15.01
N THR A 48 19.74 -7.40 -15.86
CA THR A 48 19.42 -7.03 -17.26
C THR A 48 18.04 -6.36 -17.35
N PRO A 49 17.81 -5.45 -18.31
CA PRO A 49 16.47 -4.91 -18.59
C PRO A 49 15.43 -6.01 -18.83
N SER A 50 15.82 -7.12 -19.48
CA SER A 50 14.94 -8.28 -19.71
C SER A 50 14.49 -8.96 -18.42
N THR A 51 15.29 -8.90 -17.35
CA THR A 51 14.90 -9.42 -16.04
C THR A 51 13.76 -8.60 -15.44
N ILE A 52 13.78 -7.28 -15.67
CA ILE A 52 12.72 -6.38 -15.22
C ILE A 52 11.45 -6.60 -16.05
N TYR A 53 11.54 -6.50 -17.38
CA TYR A 53 10.38 -6.67 -18.26
C TYR A 53 9.68 -8.02 -18.09
N ARG A 54 10.43 -9.12 -17.88
CA ARG A 54 9.80 -10.44 -17.65
C ARG A 54 8.96 -10.50 -16.39
N ARG A 55 9.31 -9.72 -15.36
CA ARG A 55 8.70 -9.81 -14.03
C ARG A 55 7.61 -8.77 -13.80
N TRP A 56 7.83 -7.55 -14.28
CA TRP A 56 6.89 -6.44 -14.07
C TRP A 56 6.19 -6.03 -15.37
N GLY A 57 6.61 -6.50 -16.54
CA GLY A 57 5.97 -6.14 -17.83
C GLY A 57 6.38 -4.75 -18.32
N ASP A 58 6.20 -3.72 -17.49
CA ASP A 58 6.57 -2.35 -17.80
C ASP A 58 7.13 -1.58 -16.59
N LEU A 59 7.41 -0.29 -16.82
CA LEU A 59 7.97 0.60 -15.82
C LEU A 59 6.93 0.99 -14.76
N HIS A 60 5.66 1.22 -15.13
CA HIS A 60 4.61 1.63 -14.20
C HIS A 60 4.29 0.52 -13.19
N GLU A 61 4.21 -0.72 -13.65
CA GLU A 61 3.95 -1.87 -12.77
C GLU A 61 5.12 -2.14 -11.82
N LEU A 62 6.37 -1.92 -12.25
CA LEU A 62 7.52 -1.97 -11.34
C LEU A 62 7.40 -0.92 -10.23
N LEU A 63 7.05 0.30 -10.60
CA LEU A 63 7.06 1.41 -9.67
C LEU A 63 5.86 1.34 -8.72
N SER A 64 4.73 0.85 -9.22
CA SER A 64 3.58 0.45 -8.41
C SER A 64 3.98 -0.61 -7.38
N ASP A 65 4.68 -1.69 -7.78
CA ASP A 65 5.14 -2.74 -6.85
C ASP A 65 6.11 -2.21 -5.78
N VAL A 66 7.04 -1.32 -6.15
CA VAL A 66 7.94 -0.65 -5.18
C VAL A 66 7.15 0.18 -4.18
N ALA A 67 6.12 0.90 -4.65
CA ALA A 67 5.33 1.77 -3.82
C ALA A 67 4.35 0.99 -2.93
N VAL A 68 3.76 -0.12 -3.40
CA VAL A 68 2.95 -1.04 -2.58
C VAL A 68 3.75 -1.64 -1.44
N GLU A 69 5.00 -2.08 -1.68
CA GLU A 69 5.83 -2.63 -0.60
C GLU A 69 6.14 -1.61 0.49
N ARG A 70 6.15 -0.30 0.17
CA ARG A 70 6.30 0.75 1.17
C ARG A 70 5.03 0.96 2.00
N LEU A 71 3.86 0.73 1.41
CA LEU A 71 2.56 0.83 2.08
C LEU A 71 2.20 -0.42 2.88
N ARG A 72 3.03 -1.46 2.81
CA ARG A 72 2.83 -2.68 3.57
C ARG A 72 2.97 -2.35 5.07
N PRO A 73 1.95 -2.64 5.90
CA PRO A 73 2.04 -2.39 7.34
C PRO A 73 3.20 -3.18 7.97
N GLU A 74 4.00 -2.50 8.81
CA GLU A 74 5.10 -3.13 9.56
C GLU A 74 4.59 -3.86 10.81
N ALA A 75 3.47 -3.40 11.36
CA ALA A 75 2.82 -3.92 12.55
C ALA A 75 1.29 -3.90 12.36
N PRO A 76 0.53 -4.72 13.12
CA PRO A 76 -0.92 -4.56 13.20
C PRO A 76 -1.30 -3.21 13.85
N PRO A 77 -2.55 -2.74 13.67
CA PRO A 77 -3.04 -1.53 14.31
C PRO A 77 -2.96 -1.63 15.83
N GLU A 78 -2.64 -0.52 16.48
CA GLU A 78 -2.66 -0.42 17.94
C GLU A 78 -4.10 -0.49 18.47
N ASP A 79 -4.27 -1.15 19.63
CA ASP A 79 -5.54 -1.17 20.36
C ASP A 79 -5.58 0.01 21.34
N HIS A 80 -6.38 1.03 21.02
CA HIS A 80 -6.63 2.22 21.81
C HIS A 80 -7.83 2.07 22.75
N GLY A 81 -8.45 0.88 22.81
CA GLY A 81 -9.46 0.51 23.80
C GLY A 81 -10.91 0.82 23.40
N SER A 82 -11.16 1.31 22.19
CA SER A 82 -12.51 1.45 21.61
C SER A 82 -12.46 1.47 20.09
N LEU A 83 -13.50 0.96 19.44
CA LEU A 83 -13.61 0.94 17.97
C LEU A 83 -13.43 2.34 17.36
N ALA A 84 -14.02 3.36 17.99
CA ALA A 84 -13.90 4.74 17.54
C ALA A 84 -12.44 5.22 17.56
N ALA A 85 -11.74 5.04 18.68
CA ALA A 85 -10.33 5.46 18.79
C ALA A 85 -9.42 4.67 17.83
N ASP A 86 -9.65 3.37 17.68
CA ASP A 86 -8.89 2.49 16.79
C ASP A 86 -9.06 2.91 15.32
N LEU A 87 -10.30 3.13 14.87
CA LEU A 87 -10.59 3.58 13.50
C LEU A 87 -10.14 5.01 13.23
N GLU A 88 -10.25 5.93 14.20
CA GLU A 88 -9.77 7.30 14.05
C GLU A 88 -8.25 7.35 13.88
N ALA A 89 -7.50 6.67 14.75
CA ALA A 89 -6.05 6.61 14.67
C ALA A 89 -5.58 6.00 13.35
N TRP A 90 -6.20 4.88 12.96
CA TRP A 90 -5.90 4.22 11.69
C TRP A 90 -6.24 5.09 10.47
N ALA A 91 -7.42 5.72 10.45
CA ALA A 91 -7.86 6.54 9.32
C ALA A 91 -7.00 7.80 9.16
N GLU A 92 -6.54 8.40 10.26
CA GLU A 92 -5.59 9.51 10.23
C GLU A 92 -4.24 9.10 9.66
N GLN A 93 -3.68 7.98 10.13
CA GLN A 93 -2.43 7.45 9.62
C GLN A 93 -2.54 7.14 8.12
N PHE A 94 -3.61 6.44 7.72
CA PHE A 94 -3.88 6.15 6.31
C PHE A 94 -3.96 7.43 5.48
N LEU A 95 -4.66 8.47 5.97
CA LEU A 95 -4.76 9.74 5.27
C LEU A 95 -3.41 10.43 5.10
N ASP A 96 -2.58 10.46 6.14
CA ASP A 96 -1.23 11.05 6.09
C ASP A 96 -0.34 10.31 5.09
N GLU A 97 -0.29 8.98 5.18
CA GLU A 97 0.49 8.13 4.29
C GLU A 97 0.07 8.30 2.83
N MET A 98 -1.22 8.22 2.53
CA MET A 98 -1.74 8.28 1.16
C MET A 98 -1.72 9.70 0.58
N SER A 99 -1.79 10.73 1.42
CA SER A 99 -1.65 12.13 1.00
C SER A 99 -0.19 12.58 0.88
N SER A 100 0.78 11.79 1.35
CA SER A 100 2.21 12.09 1.17
C SER A 100 2.63 12.08 -0.31
N PRO A 101 3.76 12.69 -0.69
CA PRO A 101 4.26 12.58 -2.07
C PRO A 101 4.45 11.12 -2.55
N PRO A 102 5.01 10.21 -1.74
CA PRO A 102 5.05 8.78 -2.07
C PRO A 102 3.67 8.14 -2.23
N GLY A 103 2.72 8.43 -1.32
CA GLY A 103 1.36 7.91 -1.41
C GLY A 103 0.63 8.36 -2.68
N ARG A 104 0.75 9.63 -3.05
CA ARG A 104 0.19 10.14 -4.32
C ARG A 104 0.86 9.56 -5.55
N ALA A 105 2.17 9.29 -5.49
CA ALA A 105 2.87 8.63 -6.57
C ALA A 105 2.36 7.19 -6.74
N TYR A 106 2.21 6.46 -5.64
CA TYR A 106 1.58 5.14 -5.62
C TYR A 106 0.21 5.16 -6.28
N ILE A 107 -0.71 6.04 -5.84
CA ILE A 107 -2.07 6.09 -6.38
C ILE A 107 -2.04 6.33 -7.89
N ARG A 108 -1.17 7.23 -8.36
CA ARG A 108 -1.01 7.49 -9.80
C ARG A 108 -0.54 6.24 -10.54
N ASP A 109 0.47 5.55 -10.03
CA ASP A 109 1.02 4.36 -10.67
C ASP A 109 0.01 3.19 -10.63
N ALA A 110 -0.75 3.05 -9.55
CA ALA A 110 -1.84 2.09 -9.44
C ALA A 110 -2.99 2.36 -10.44
N LEU A 111 -3.33 3.64 -10.68
CA LEU A 111 -4.35 4.03 -11.67
C LEU A 111 -3.88 3.89 -13.13
N LEU A 112 -2.57 3.99 -13.37
CA LEU A 112 -1.99 3.80 -14.71
C LEU A 112 -1.65 2.33 -15.00
N GLY A 113 -1.54 1.51 -13.96
CA GLY A 113 -1.36 0.06 -14.06
C GLY A 113 -2.66 -0.65 -14.43
N ASP A 114 -2.59 -1.98 -14.46
CA ASP A 114 -3.76 -2.82 -14.67
C ASP A 114 -4.67 -2.75 -13.44
N ALA A 115 -5.96 -2.42 -13.63
CA ALA A 115 -6.96 -2.36 -12.57
C ALA A 115 -7.29 -3.77 -12.03
N ASP A 116 -7.18 -4.80 -12.88
CA ASP A 116 -7.20 -6.21 -12.48
C ASP A 116 -5.79 -6.70 -12.08
N GLY A 117 -4.82 -5.79 -12.11
CA GLY A 117 -3.43 -6.01 -11.75
C GLY A 117 -3.21 -6.17 -10.25
N SER A 118 -2.11 -6.84 -9.91
CA SER A 118 -1.85 -7.28 -8.55
C SER A 118 -1.65 -6.14 -7.54
N ASN A 119 -1.15 -4.99 -7.97
CA ASN A 119 -0.67 -3.95 -7.05
C ASN A 119 -1.80 -3.08 -6.45
N ALA A 120 -2.75 -2.60 -7.28
CA ALA A 120 -3.90 -1.85 -6.79
C ALA A 120 -4.73 -2.69 -5.81
N GLY A 121 -4.97 -3.96 -6.16
CA GLY A 121 -5.64 -4.93 -5.29
C GLY A 121 -4.88 -5.20 -3.99
N ARG A 122 -3.53 -5.21 -3.99
CA ARG A 122 -2.73 -5.42 -2.78
C ARG A 122 -2.85 -4.29 -1.77
N CYS A 123 -2.86 -3.03 -2.18
CA CYS A 123 -3.06 -1.93 -1.23
C CYS A 123 -4.46 -1.96 -0.63
N SER A 124 -5.48 -2.25 -1.43
CA SER A 124 -6.84 -2.42 -0.93
C SER A 124 -6.92 -3.59 0.06
N ALA A 125 -6.23 -4.70 -0.23
CA ALA A 125 -6.13 -5.84 0.67
C ALA A 125 -5.41 -5.49 1.99
N TYR A 126 -4.31 -4.74 1.95
CA TYR A 126 -3.65 -4.27 3.17
C TYR A 126 -4.56 -3.39 4.02
N ALA A 127 -5.30 -2.46 3.42
CA ALA A 127 -6.27 -1.65 4.14
C ALA A 127 -7.38 -2.52 4.76
N ALA A 128 -7.95 -3.45 3.98
CA ALA A 128 -8.98 -4.37 4.45
C ALA A 128 -8.49 -5.28 5.59
N ASP A 129 -7.26 -5.79 5.51
CA ASP A 129 -6.64 -6.62 6.55
C ASP A 129 -6.47 -5.84 7.86
N GLN A 130 -5.98 -4.59 7.80
CA GLN A 130 -5.82 -3.74 8.98
C GLN A 130 -7.18 -3.39 9.61
N ILE A 131 -8.16 -3.00 8.79
CA ILE A 131 -9.54 -2.78 9.25
C ILE A 131 -10.09 -4.05 9.89
N GLY A 132 -9.89 -5.21 9.27
CA GLY A 132 -10.33 -6.50 9.79
C GLY A 132 -9.78 -6.82 11.18
N VAL A 133 -8.51 -6.45 11.46
CA VAL A 133 -7.92 -6.57 12.80
C VAL A 133 -8.65 -5.67 13.80
N ILE A 134 -8.88 -4.41 13.46
CA ILE A 134 -9.59 -3.44 14.32
C ILE A 134 -11.01 -3.92 14.64
N LEU A 135 -11.76 -4.36 13.63
CA LEU A 135 -13.12 -4.85 13.80
C LEU A 135 -13.16 -6.13 14.63
N ALA A 136 -12.18 -7.02 14.49
CA ALA A 136 -12.07 -8.22 15.32
C ALA A 136 -11.79 -7.88 16.79
N GLN A 137 -10.94 -6.88 17.06
CA GLN A 137 -10.68 -6.39 18.42
C GLN A 137 -11.95 -5.78 19.04
N ALA A 138 -12.67 -4.94 18.31
CA ALA A 138 -13.94 -4.36 18.74
C ALA A 138 -15.00 -5.43 19.04
N ALA A 139 -15.15 -6.42 18.16
CA ALA A 139 -16.06 -7.54 18.37
C ALA A 139 -15.72 -8.34 19.63
N ALA A 140 -14.43 -8.53 19.94
CA ALA A 140 -13.98 -9.19 21.16
C ALA A 140 -14.32 -8.39 22.43
N ARG A 141 -14.43 -7.06 22.32
CA ARG A 141 -14.89 -6.15 23.39
C ARG A 141 -16.42 -6.07 23.49
N GLY A 142 -17.15 -6.66 22.55
CA GLY A 142 -18.62 -6.62 22.48
C GLY A 142 -19.17 -5.31 21.93
N GLU A 143 -18.34 -4.53 21.23
CA GLU A 143 -18.77 -3.32 20.52
C GLU A 143 -19.51 -3.69 19.23
N ASP A 144 -20.52 -2.89 18.86
CA ASP A 144 -21.19 -3.02 17.56
C ASP A 144 -20.27 -2.43 16.48
N ALA A 145 -19.87 -3.27 15.52
CA ALA A 145 -18.88 -2.93 14.51
C ALA A 145 -19.46 -3.10 13.10
N PRO A 146 -19.23 -2.14 12.18
CA PRO A 146 -19.60 -2.31 10.78
C PRO A 146 -18.77 -3.40 10.12
N ASP A 147 -19.16 -3.86 8.93
CA ASP A 147 -18.30 -4.71 8.11
C ASP A 147 -17.16 -3.90 7.46
N ALA A 148 -16.09 -4.59 7.06
CA ALA A 148 -14.90 -3.96 6.50
C ALA A 148 -15.19 -3.20 5.19
N GLU A 149 -16.09 -3.70 4.35
CA GLU A 149 -16.50 -3.05 3.10
C GLU A 149 -17.18 -1.70 3.40
N THR A 150 -18.02 -1.64 4.43
CA THR A 150 -18.66 -0.39 4.86
C THR A 150 -17.63 0.64 5.34
N VAL A 151 -16.58 0.22 6.04
CA VAL A 151 -15.48 1.11 6.43
C VAL A 151 -14.73 1.59 5.18
N LEU A 152 -14.41 0.70 4.24
CA LEU A 152 -13.76 1.06 2.98
C LEU A 152 -14.59 2.08 2.18
N ASP A 153 -15.90 1.84 2.04
CA ASP A 153 -16.80 2.69 1.26
C ASP A 153 -17.06 4.05 1.91
N ARG A 154 -17.21 4.10 3.24
CA ARG A 154 -17.61 5.32 3.96
C ARG A 154 -16.45 6.13 4.51
N VAL A 155 -15.27 5.52 4.69
CA VAL A 155 -14.08 6.19 5.24
C VAL A 155 -12.98 6.27 4.18
N VAL A 156 -12.56 5.14 3.60
CA VAL A 156 -11.41 5.12 2.67
C VAL A 156 -11.73 5.78 1.33
N ALA A 157 -12.85 5.44 0.69
CA ALA A 157 -13.19 5.97 -0.63
C ALA A 157 -13.33 7.52 -0.66
N PRO A 158 -13.99 8.17 0.31
CA PRO A 158 -14.05 9.64 0.36
C PRO A 158 -12.68 10.30 0.57
N MET A 159 -11.79 9.69 1.37
CA MET A 159 -10.41 10.15 1.52
C MET A 159 -9.65 10.08 0.19
N MET A 160 -9.73 8.94 -0.50
CA MET A 160 -9.09 8.74 -1.80
C MET A 160 -9.59 9.73 -2.84
N TYR A 161 -10.90 10.01 -2.87
CA TYR A 161 -11.47 11.04 -3.73
C TYR A 161 -10.85 12.42 -3.47
N ARG A 162 -10.70 12.82 -2.19
CA ARG A 162 -10.08 14.10 -1.86
C ARG A 162 -8.60 14.15 -2.19
N ILE A 163 -7.86 13.08 -1.97
CA ILE A 163 -6.44 13.01 -2.34
C ILE A 163 -6.26 13.21 -3.84
N LEU A 164 -7.10 12.57 -4.65
CA LEU A 164 -7.00 12.60 -6.11
C LEU A 164 -7.49 13.91 -6.72
N PHE A 165 -8.67 14.37 -6.31
CA PHE A 165 -9.40 15.43 -7.03
C PHE A 165 -9.47 16.75 -6.26
N ARG A 166 -9.18 16.75 -4.95
CA ARG A 166 -9.36 17.91 -4.06
C ARG A 166 -8.23 18.05 -3.02
N PRO A 167 -6.93 17.94 -3.38
CA PRO A 167 -5.85 17.87 -2.40
C PRO A 167 -5.74 19.11 -1.49
N GLY A 168 -6.19 20.28 -1.95
CA GLY A 168 -6.23 21.52 -1.15
C GLY A 168 -7.30 21.55 -0.05
N LEU A 169 -8.15 20.51 0.07
CA LEU A 169 -9.19 20.38 1.10
C LEU A 169 -8.96 19.20 2.05
N LEU A 170 -7.73 18.68 2.10
CA LEU A 170 -7.34 17.65 3.06
C LEU A 170 -7.04 18.31 4.41
N ASP A 171 -7.86 17.96 5.39
CA ASP A 171 -7.76 18.37 6.78
C ASP A 171 -7.71 17.07 7.62
N PRO A 172 -6.77 16.90 8.57
CA PRO A 172 -6.72 15.71 9.43
C PRO A 172 -8.02 15.45 10.17
N ALA A 173 -8.78 16.49 10.54
CA ALA A 173 -10.09 16.30 11.16
C ALA A 173 -11.14 15.74 10.18
N TYR A 174 -10.85 15.62 8.89
CA TYR A 174 -11.71 14.94 7.94
C TYR A 174 -11.80 13.44 8.19
N ALA A 175 -10.68 12.76 8.43
CA ALA A 175 -10.66 11.34 8.72
C ALA A 175 -11.53 11.03 9.95
N ARG A 176 -11.32 11.80 11.04
CA ARG A 176 -12.14 11.71 12.26
C ARG A 176 -13.62 11.88 11.99
N ARG A 177 -14.02 12.92 11.23
CA ARG A 177 -15.44 13.16 10.89
C ARG A 177 -16.07 11.98 10.14
N LEU A 178 -15.34 11.38 9.18
CA LEU A 178 -15.85 10.20 8.48
C LEU A 178 -16.06 9.00 9.41
N VAL A 179 -15.15 8.79 10.37
CA VAL A 179 -15.28 7.74 11.38
C VAL A 179 -16.45 8.03 12.32
N SER A 180 -16.60 9.28 12.82
CA SER A 180 -17.74 9.66 13.64
C SER A 180 -19.08 9.46 12.89
N ASP A 181 -19.17 9.92 11.64
CA ASP A 181 -20.38 9.77 10.80
C ASP A 181 -20.70 8.30 10.44
N LEU A 182 -19.69 7.43 10.45
CA LEU A 182 -19.86 6.00 10.26
C LEU A 182 -20.49 5.34 11.50
N LEU A 183 -20.03 5.72 12.69
CA LEU A 183 -20.39 5.08 13.95
C LEU A 183 -21.66 5.64 14.61
N GLY A 184 -22.09 6.86 14.24
CA GLY A 184 -23.35 7.48 14.68
C GLY A 184 -23.19 8.56 15.73
#